data_AF-A0A6U2DQK1-F1
#
_entry.id   AF-A0A6U2DQK1-F1
#
_cell.length_a   1.000
_cell.length_b   1.000
_cell.length_c   1.000
_cell.angle_alpha   90.00
_cell.angle_beta   90.00
_cell.angle_gamma   90.00
#
_symmetry.space_group_name_H-M   'P 1'
#
loop_
_entity.id
_entity.type
_entity.pdbx_description
1 polymer ?
#
loop_
_entity_poly.entity_id
_entity_poly.type
_entity_poly.pdbx_seq_one_letter_code
_entity_poly.pdbx_strand_id
1 'polypeptide(L)'
;EASKALRFLIEVDGAETTLLPVLPHILHEYFRIMTEIGNDEVVAALQVIIDRFGDHIEPHAAALVTQLAAAFRTYCGAGEEDDDAAMAAAQCLECVATVLKGICERPELYKSMEPQLVPLCLQILGNDGEYIEYLEYALDILTFLTYFPDEISPQLWEAFPLIYVAFDQWAFDYLNLMVPPLENFIGKSPRQFLQGTATTPDGATVSYIDLVFSMVAKTVAEERSSESECRKAVSLYMSVLHNCRGLVDAYLPMMNDIVLAKLGQQVNAESPLTRIAVFQVLGSALYYNPQLELAELE
;
A
#
# COMPACT_ATOMS: atom_id res chain seq x y z
N GLU A 1 13.45 28.82 12.87
CA GLU A 1 14.83 29.32 12.65
C GLU A 1 15.94 28.29 12.84
N ALA A 2 16.19 27.75 14.03
CA ALA A 2 17.28 26.78 14.22
C ALA A 2 17.08 25.46 13.43
N SER A 3 15.86 24.92 13.40
CA SER A 3 15.50 23.76 12.57
C SER A 3 15.71 24.01 11.06
N LYS A 4 15.40 25.22 10.60
CA LYS A 4 15.62 25.63 9.21
C LYS A 4 17.10 25.66 8.85
N ALA A 5 17.91 26.29 9.70
CA ALA A 5 19.35 26.39 9.47
C ALA A 5 20.03 25.01 9.47
N LEU A 6 19.56 24.09 10.32
CA LEU A 6 20.10 22.73 10.37
C LEU A 6 19.84 21.97 9.06
N ARG A 7 18.66 22.13 8.44
CA ARG A 7 18.36 21.54 7.13
C ARG A 7 19.42 21.89 6.09
N PHE A 8 19.79 23.16 5.99
CA PHE A 8 20.84 23.60 5.07
C PHE A 8 22.24 23.12 5.49
N LEU A 9 22.50 22.99 6.79
CA LEU A 9 23.78 22.48 7.31
C LEU A 9 23.99 21.00 6.95
N ILE A 10 22.92 20.20 6.95
CA ILE A 10 22.94 18.76 6.63
C ILE A 10 23.34 18.51 5.17
N GLU A 11 23.03 19.45 4.28
CA GLU A 11 23.38 19.38 2.87
C GLU A 11 24.86 19.72 2.58
N VAL A 12 25.62 20.23 3.57
CA VAL A 12 27.02 20.62 3.39
C VAL A 12 27.94 19.40 3.37
N ASP A 13 28.88 19.36 2.43
CA ASP A 13 29.89 18.31 2.34
C ASP A 13 30.70 18.18 3.64
N GLY A 14 30.75 16.96 4.19
CA GLY A 14 31.43 16.65 5.45
C GLY A 14 30.57 16.83 6.71
N ALA A 15 29.36 17.38 6.62
CA ALA A 15 28.45 17.55 7.76
C ALA A 15 28.16 16.22 8.48
N GLU A 16 28.11 15.12 7.73
CA GLU A 16 27.85 13.78 8.23
C GLU A 16 28.81 13.36 9.37
N THR A 17 30.10 13.64 9.21
CA THR A 17 31.12 13.33 10.24
C THR A 17 30.91 14.07 11.55
N THR A 18 30.27 15.24 11.50
CA THR A 18 30.02 16.10 12.65
C THR A 18 28.64 15.86 13.25
N LEU A 19 27.65 15.54 12.42
CA LEU A 19 26.25 15.40 12.82
C LEU A 19 25.89 13.98 13.25
N LEU A 20 26.52 12.93 12.70
CA LEU A 20 26.26 11.54 13.11
C LEU A 20 26.38 11.31 14.62
N PRO A 21 27.45 11.78 15.32
CA PRO A 21 27.59 11.56 16.76
C PRO A 21 26.48 12.21 17.60
N VAL A 22 25.81 13.23 17.05
CA VAL A 22 24.76 14.00 17.73
C VAL A 22 23.37 13.77 17.13
N LEU A 23 23.24 12.90 16.11
CA LEU A 23 21.99 12.60 15.42
C LEU A 23 20.86 12.23 16.39
N PRO A 24 21.06 11.37 17.43
CA PRO A 24 20.00 11.07 18.38
C PRO A 24 19.47 12.32 19.11
N HIS A 25 20.36 13.26 19.43
CA HIS A 25 20.00 14.51 20.11
C HIS A 25 19.28 15.47 19.16
N ILE A 26 19.72 15.54 17.91
CA ILE A 26 19.03 16.29 16.85
C ILE A 26 17.61 15.77 16.70
N LEU A 27 17.43 14.47 16.48
CA LEU A 27 16.11 13.85 16.34
C LEU A 27 15.24 14.15 17.56
N HIS A 28 15.78 14.01 18.78
CA HIS A 28 15.07 14.35 20.01
C HIS A 28 14.60 15.81 20.08
N GLU A 29 15.42 16.77 19.68
CA GLU A 29 14.98 18.18 19.66
C GLU A 29 13.94 18.44 18.57
N TYR A 30 14.05 17.83 17.39
CA TYR A 30 13.04 17.95 16.34
C TYR A 30 11.69 17.42 16.80
N PHE A 31 11.69 16.27 17.44
CA PHE A 31 10.55 15.65 18.09
C PHE A 31 9.89 16.53 19.14
N ARG A 32 10.70 17.13 20.02
CA ARG A 32 10.20 18.07 21.04
C ARG A 32 9.53 19.27 20.38
N ILE A 33 10.15 19.87 19.37
CA ILE A 33 9.60 21.04 18.66
C ILE A 33 8.32 20.66 17.92
N MET A 34 8.28 19.51 17.25
CA MET A 34 7.09 19.01 16.55
C MET A 34 5.91 18.86 17.51
N THR A 35 6.16 18.34 18.72
CA THR A 35 5.12 18.16 19.76
C THR A 35 4.68 19.47 20.41
N GLU A 36 5.61 20.41 20.65
CA GLU A 36 5.33 21.66 21.38
C GLU A 36 4.72 22.75 20.50
N ILE A 37 5.09 22.81 19.22
CA ILE A 37 4.80 23.95 18.32
C ILE A 37 3.94 23.52 17.12
N GLY A 38 3.97 22.24 16.73
CA GLY A 38 3.17 21.73 15.61
C GLY A 38 3.47 22.46 14.29
N ASN A 39 4.74 22.51 13.89
CA ASN A 39 5.19 23.28 12.73
C ASN A 39 5.60 22.37 11.55
N ASP A 40 5.02 22.61 10.39
CA ASP A 40 5.25 21.93 9.11
C ASP A 40 6.72 21.95 8.66
N GLU A 41 7.42 23.08 8.87
CA GLU A 41 8.84 23.22 8.52
C GLU A 41 9.74 22.27 9.31
N VAL A 42 9.30 21.81 10.49
CA VAL A 42 10.01 20.81 11.31
C VAL A 42 9.92 19.43 10.68
N VAL A 43 8.75 19.07 10.17
CA VAL A 43 8.52 17.79 9.46
C VAL A 43 9.35 17.78 8.18
N ALA A 44 9.29 18.85 7.38
CA ALA A 44 10.09 18.99 6.17
C ALA A 44 11.61 18.93 6.42
N ALA A 45 12.10 19.47 7.53
CA ALA A 45 13.50 19.37 7.88
C ALA A 45 13.88 17.99 8.45
N LEU A 46 12.95 17.29 9.10
CA LEU A 46 13.13 15.90 9.53
C LEU A 46 13.25 14.95 8.33
N GLN A 47 12.47 15.17 7.28
CA GLN A 47 12.57 14.44 6.01
C GLN A 47 14.00 14.49 5.44
N VAL A 48 14.62 15.68 5.40
CA VAL A 48 15.99 15.85 4.90
C VAL A 48 17.03 15.11 5.77
N ILE A 49 16.83 15.08 7.10
CA ILE A 49 17.67 14.29 8.01
C ILE A 49 17.53 12.81 7.66
N ILE A 50 16.30 12.33 7.49
CA ILE A 50 16.01 10.93 7.20
C ILE A 50 16.67 10.53 5.86
N ASP A 51 16.47 11.34 4.81
CA ASP A 51 17.07 11.09 3.49
C ASP A 51 18.60 11.09 3.53
N ARG A 52 19.22 11.94 4.35
CA ARG A 52 20.69 12.03 4.43
C ARG A 52 21.33 10.95 5.30
N PHE A 53 20.66 10.55 6.38
CA PHE A 53 21.20 9.63 7.39
C PHE A 53 20.50 8.27 7.38
N GLY A 54 19.92 7.85 6.24
CA GLY A 54 19.14 6.62 6.10
C GLY A 54 19.79 5.38 6.71
N ASP A 55 21.09 5.17 6.48
CA ASP A 55 21.87 4.04 7.02
C ASP A 55 21.96 4.02 8.56
N HIS A 56 21.68 5.16 9.20
CA HIS A 56 21.73 5.35 10.64
C HIS A 56 20.34 5.59 11.26
N ILE A 57 19.26 5.44 10.49
CA ILE A 57 17.87 5.55 10.98
C ILE A 57 17.45 4.34 11.79
N GLU A 58 18.00 3.17 11.48
CA GLU A 58 17.59 1.87 12.06
C GLU A 58 17.36 1.94 13.59
N PRO A 59 18.26 2.50 14.42
CA PRO A 59 18.08 2.54 15.88
C PRO A 59 16.95 3.47 16.35
N HIS A 60 16.47 4.35 15.47
CA HIS A 60 15.51 5.42 15.76
C HIS A 60 14.17 5.23 15.03
N ALA A 61 14.07 4.28 14.09
CA ALA A 61 12.93 4.10 13.20
C ALA A 61 11.59 3.96 13.94
N ALA A 62 11.54 3.11 14.97
CA ALA A 62 10.32 2.90 15.74
C ALA A 62 9.85 4.18 16.47
N ALA A 63 10.80 4.96 16.99
CA ALA A 63 10.50 6.24 17.63
C ALA A 63 10.04 7.29 16.59
N LEU A 64 10.71 7.37 15.45
CA LEU A 64 10.33 8.23 14.32
C LEU A 64 8.90 7.96 13.88
N VAL A 65 8.57 6.71 13.58
CA VAL A 65 7.22 6.31 13.16
C VAL A 65 6.18 6.63 14.21
N THR A 66 6.47 6.36 15.49
CA THR A 66 5.53 6.65 16.59
C THR A 66 5.20 8.15 16.65
N GLN A 67 6.20 9.00 16.52
CA GLN A 67 6.01 10.44 16.60
C GLN A 67 5.36 11.03 15.36
N LEU A 68 5.75 10.59 14.17
CA LEU A 68 5.14 11.01 12.92
C LEU A 68 3.66 10.59 12.86
N ALA A 69 3.32 9.37 13.28
CA ALA A 69 1.94 8.91 13.36
C ALA A 69 1.12 9.70 14.39
N ALA A 70 1.73 10.12 15.50
CA ALA A 70 1.08 10.99 16.47
C ALA A 70 0.83 12.40 15.92
N ALA A 71 1.84 12.99 15.26
CA ALA A 71 1.72 14.30 14.62
C ALA A 71 0.65 14.29 13.52
N PHE A 72 0.63 13.28 12.66
CA PHE A 72 -0.42 13.06 11.67
C PHE A 72 -1.82 13.12 12.31
N ARG A 73 -2.06 12.36 13.39
CA ARG A 73 -3.35 12.37 14.09
C ARG A 73 -3.72 13.74 14.66
N THR A 74 -2.74 14.49 15.16
CA THR A 74 -2.96 15.86 15.63
C THR A 74 -3.35 16.79 14.50
N TYR A 75 -2.65 16.73 13.36
CA TYR A 75 -2.93 17.58 12.21
C TYR A 75 -4.28 17.24 11.57
N CYS A 76 -4.62 15.97 11.37
CA CYS A 76 -5.95 15.57 10.90
C CYS A 76 -7.07 16.01 11.86
N GLY A 77 -6.82 16.00 13.17
CA GLY A 77 -7.79 16.45 14.16
C GLY A 77 -7.95 17.98 14.27
N ALA A 78 -7.03 18.76 13.72
CA ALA A 78 -7.09 20.23 13.74
C ALA A 78 -8.13 20.80 12.77
N GLY A 79 -8.59 19.99 11.80
CA GLY A 79 -9.73 20.27 10.93
C GLY A 79 -9.34 20.39 9.45
N GLU A 80 -10.18 19.82 8.58
CA GLU A 80 -10.02 19.81 7.11
C GLU A 80 -10.01 21.21 6.46
N GLU A 81 -10.39 22.26 7.18
CA GLU A 81 -10.41 23.65 6.68
C GLU A 81 -9.06 24.37 6.82
N ASP A 82 -8.06 23.74 7.44
CA ASP A 82 -6.70 24.26 7.57
C ASP A 82 -5.76 23.57 6.58
N ASP A 83 -5.61 24.18 5.40
CA ASP A 83 -4.72 23.70 4.33
C ASP A 83 -3.29 23.44 4.84
N ASP A 84 -2.78 24.25 5.77
CA ASP A 84 -1.45 24.10 6.34
C ASP A 84 -1.36 22.83 7.21
N ALA A 85 -2.42 22.53 7.97
CA ALA A 85 -2.51 21.30 8.75
C ALA A 85 -2.62 20.05 7.85
N ALA A 86 -3.41 20.11 6.78
CA ALA A 86 -3.53 18.99 5.83
C ALA A 86 -2.19 18.69 5.14
N MET A 87 -1.47 19.73 4.71
CA MET A 87 -0.12 19.60 4.15
C MET A 87 0.86 18.98 5.15
N ALA A 88 0.83 19.42 6.42
CA ALA A 88 1.67 18.86 7.47
C ALA A 88 1.35 17.38 7.76
N ALA A 89 0.06 17.00 7.73
CA ALA A 89 -0.37 15.61 7.86
C ALA A 89 0.18 14.74 6.73
N ALA A 90 0.06 15.18 5.47
CA ALA A 90 0.60 14.46 4.32
C ALA A 90 2.13 14.28 4.43
N GLN A 91 2.85 15.34 4.80
CA GLN A 91 4.31 15.28 5.03
C GLN A 91 4.69 14.29 6.13
N CYS A 92 3.86 14.15 7.18
CA CYS A 92 4.11 13.14 8.22
C CYS A 92 4.08 11.72 7.63
N LEU A 93 3.13 11.42 6.75
CA LEU A 93 3.03 10.11 6.11
C LEU A 93 4.14 9.87 5.09
N GLU A 94 4.54 10.89 4.34
CA GLU A 94 5.71 10.83 3.44
C GLU A 94 7.00 10.53 4.22
N CYS A 95 7.18 11.18 5.38
CA CYS A 95 8.29 10.88 6.29
C CYS A 95 8.25 9.43 6.79
N VAL A 96 7.06 8.91 7.14
CA VAL A 96 6.90 7.51 7.53
C VAL A 96 7.33 6.57 6.40
N ALA A 97 6.85 6.79 5.18
CA ALA A 97 7.23 5.98 4.01
C ALA A 97 8.74 6.01 3.76
N THR A 98 9.38 7.17 3.93
CA THR A 98 10.83 7.32 3.82
C THR A 98 11.58 6.54 4.89
N VAL A 99 11.13 6.59 6.15
CA VAL A 99 11.69 5.77 7.22
C VAL A 99 11.58 4.29 6.88
N LEU A 100 10.40 3.81 6.45
CA LEU A 100 10.18 2.40 6.06
C LEU A 100 11.08 1.97 4.89
N LYS A 101 11.28 2.84 3.90
CA LYS A 101 12.22 2.61 2.81
C LYS A 101 13.67 2.49 3.31
N GLY A 102 14.08 3.32 4.25
CA GLY A 102 15.43 3.28 4.85
C GLY A 102 15.71 2.00 5.66
N ILE A 103 14.67 1.36 6.20
CA ILE A 103 14.79 0.11 6.98
C ILE A 103 14.26 -1.13 6.24
N CYS A 104 14.05 -1.04 4.94
CA CYS A 104 13.37 -2.11 4.19
C CYS A 104 14.14 -3.45 4.24
N GLU A 105 15.46 -3.42 4.41
CA GLU A 105 16.31 -4.61 4.62
C GLU A 105 16.31 -5.16 6.06
N ARG A 106 15.45 -4.63 6.95
CA ARG A 106 15.32 -5.00 8.37
C ARG A 106 13.89 -5.43 8.75
N PRO A 107 13.40 -6.58 8.26
CA PRO A 107 12.03 -7.06 8.52
C PRO A 107 11.66 -7.13 10.01
N GLU A 108 12.62 -7.39 10.88
CA GLU A 108 12.43 -7.51 12.34
C GLU A 108 11.92 -6.22 13.00
N LEU A 109 12.19 -5.05 12.40
CA LEU A 109 11.77 -3.76 12.96
C LEU A 109 10.27 -3.49 12.77
N TYR A 110 9.68 -4.02 11.71
CA TYR A 110 8.29 -3.78 11.33
C TYR A 110 7.30 -4.11 12.44
N LYS A 111 7.51 -5.23 13.13
CA LYS A 111 6.66 -5.68 14.25
C LYS A 111 6.55 -4.64 15.37
N SER A 112 7.59 -3.85 15.60
CA SER A 112 7.58 -2.80 16.62
C SER A 112 6.78 -1.55 16.20
N MET A 113 6.59 -1.35 14.90
CA MET A 113 5.91 -0.19 14.30
C MET A 113 4.45 -0.47 13.92
N GLU A 114 4.08 -1.74 13.69
CA GLU A 114 2.69 -2.16 13.42
C GLU A 114 1.66 -1.53 14.37
N PRO A 115 1.87 -1.46 15.71
CA PRO A 115 0.89 -0.87 16.62
C PRO A 115 0.57 0.60 16.35
N GLN A 116 1.43 1.31 15.61
CA GLN A 116 1.21 2.69 15.20
C GLN A 116 0.71 2.80 13.76
N LEU A 117 1.26 1.98 12.86
CA LEU A 117 1.00 2.05 11.42
C LEU A 117 -0.31 1.36 11.02
N VAL A 118 -0.61 0.18 11.57
CA VAL A 118 -1.82 -0.56 11.18
C VAL A 118 -3.08 0.24 11.52
N PRO A 119 -3.28 0.75 12.76
CA PRO A 119 -4.46 1.55 13.06
C PRO A 119 -4.56 2.83 12.22
N LEU A 120 -3.42 3.44 11.88
CA LEU A 120 -3.37 4.62 11.02
C LEU A 120 -3.87 4.30 9.60
N CYS A 121 -3.40 3.21 8.99
CA CYS A 121 -3.87 2.80 7.67
C CYS A 121 -5.36 2.41 7.69
N LEU A 122 -5.81 1.70 8.73
CA LEU A 122 -7.22 1.32 8.89
C LEU A 122 -8.12 2.55 9.07
N GLN A 123 -7.65 3.58 9.79
CA GLN A 123 -8.36 4.86 9.89
C GLN A 123 -8.50 5.52 8.52
N ILE A 124 -7.42 5.61 7.74
CA ILE A 124 -7.48 6.27 6.42
C ILE A 124 -8.42 5.51 5.47
N LEU A 125 -8.39 4.18 5.47
CA LEU A 125 -9.23 3.36 4.61
C LEU A 125 -10.70 3.26 5.07
N GLY A 126 -10.97 3.34 6.38
CA GLY A 126 -12.23 2.93 6.99
C GLY A 126 -13.29 4.00 7.18
N ASN A 127 -13.04 5.25 6.79
CA ASN A 127 -13.95 6.38 7.03
C ASN A 127 -14.60 6.88 5.72
N ASP A 128 -15.09 5.97 4.87
CA ASP A 128 -15.91 6.28 3.68
C ASP A 128 -15.37 7.41 2.77
N GLY A 129 -14.04 7.50 2.65
CA GLY A 129 -13.36 8.49 1.81
C GLY A 129 -13.08 9.85 2.48
N GLU A 130 -13.38 10.04 3.76
CA GLU A 130 -13.05 11.25 4.53
C GLU A 130 -11.55 11.59 4.41
N TYR A 131 -10.68 10.58 4.48
CA TYR A 131 -9.23 10.73 4.40
C TYR A 131 -8.65 10.42 3.01
N ILE A 132 -9.41 10.62 1.92
CA ILE A 132 -8.99 10.23 0.56
C ILE A 132 -7.67 10.89 0.14
N GLU A 133 -7.40 12.12 0.56
CA GLU A 133 -6.14 12.84 0.26
C GLU A 133 -4.90 12.15 0.86
N TYR A 134 -5.08 11.29 1.86
CA TYR A 134 -4.01 10.51 2.50
C TYR A 134 -3.95 9.06 2.01
N LEU A 135 -4.87 8.64 1.15
CA LEU A 135 -5.04 7.24 0.75
C LEU A 135 -3.79 6.67 0.08
N GLU A 136 -3.14 7.43 -0.81
CA GLU A 136 -1.92 6.98 -1.50
C GLU A 136 -0.82 6.58 -0.51
N TYR A 137 -0.58 7.41 0.51
CA TYR A 137 0.42 7.13 1.53
C TYR A 137 0.03 5.92 2.39
N ALA A 138 -1.25 5.77 2.73
CA ALA A 138 -1.73 4.60 3.47
C ALA A 138 -1.50 3.30 2.69
N LEU A 139 -1.76 3.30 1.38
CA LEU A 139 -1.54 2.14 0.50
C LEU A 139 -0.05 1.83 0.33
N ASP A 140 0.81 2.85 0.26
CA ASP A 140 2.27 2.67 0.23
C ASP A 140 2.78 2.05 1.54
N ILE A 141 2.37 2.60 2.69
CA ILE A 141 2.69 2.05 4.02
C ILE A 141 2.20 0.59 4.12
N LEU A 142 0.97 0.29 3.69
CA LEU A 142 0.45 -1.09 3.66
C LEU A 142 1.28 -1.99 2.76
N THR A 143 1.80 -1.49 1.64
CA THR A 143 2.69 -2.25 0.76
C THR A 143 3.98 -2.62 1.51
N PHE A 144 4.59 -1.69 2.25
CA PHE A 144 5.75 -1.98 3.09
C PHE A 144 5.43 -3.03 4.18
N LEU A 145 4.33 -2.83 4.92
CA LEU A 145 3.89 -3.72 6.00
C LEU A 145 3.55 -5.13 5.52
N THR A 146 3.07 -5.29 4.29
CA THR A 146 2.73 -6.58 3.71
C THR A 146 3.89 -7.23 2.95
N TYR A 147 4.86 -6.45 2.43
CA TYR A 147 5.96 -6.97 1.62
C TYR A 147 7.20 -7.37 2.42
N PHE A 148 7.62 -6.57 3.39
CA PHE A 148 8.92 -6.80 4.06
C PHE A 148 8.88 -7.79 5.23
N PRO A 149 7.89 -7.74 6.15
CA PRO A 149 7.81 -8.69 7.27
C PRO A 149 7.60 -10.13 6.80
N ASP A 150 8.24 -11.12 7.42
CA ASP A 150 8.12 -12.54 7.01
C ASP A 150 6.67 -13.07 7.07
N GLU A 151 5.90 -12.60 8.04
CA GLU A 151 4.51 -13.01 8.28
C GLU A 151 3.59 -11.77 8.33
N ILE A 152 2.36 -11.95 7.87
CA ILE A 152 1.32 -10.92 7.95
C ILE A 152 0.59 -11.06 9.29
N SER A 153 0.61 -10.01 10.10
CA SER A 153 -0.05 -10.01 11.41
C SER A 153 -1.58 -10.11 11.30
N PRO A 154 -2.27 -10.70 12.29
CA PRO A 154 -3.73 -10.84 12.25
C PRO A 154 -4.48 -9.52 12.08
N GLN A 155 -4.01 -8.44 12.70
CA GLN A 155 -4.64 -7.12 12.61
C GLN A 155 -4.49 -6.51 11.21
N LEU A 156 -3.37 -6.75 10.53
CA LEU A 156 -3.12 -6.19 9.20
C LEU A 156 -4.14 -6.71 8.15
N TRP A 157 -4.71 -7.89 8.36
CA TRP A 157 -5.79 -8.43 7.52
C TRP A 157 -7.08 -7.61 7.54
N GLU A 158 -7.31 -6.81 8.57
CA GLU A 158 -8.46 -5.88 8.61
C GLU A 158 -8.40 -4.87 7.45
N ALA A 159 -7.21 -4.61 6.89
CA ALA A 159 -7.06 -3.72 5.74
C ALA A 159 -7.57 -4.32 4.43
N PHE A 160 -7.56 -5.65 4.28
CA PHE A 160 -7.95 -6.33 3.03
C PHE A 160 -9.39 -5.96 2.59
N PRO A 161 -10.43 -6.13 3.42
CA PRO A 161 -11.78 -5.74 3.04
C PRO A 161 -11.94 -4.22 2.86
N LEU A 162 -11.18 -3.42 3.61
CA LEU A 162 -11.25 -1.96 3.49
C LEU A 162 -10.67 -1.46 2.16
N ILE A 163 -9.60 -2.08 1.66
CA ILE A 163 -9.06 -1.80 0.31
C ILE A 163 -10.14 -2.07 -0.74
N TYR A 164 -10.88 -3.19 -0.62
CA TYR A 164 -11.97 -3.49 -1.52
C TYR A 164 -13.10 -2.45 -1.44
N VAL A 165 -13.54 -2.08 -0.23
CA VAL A 165 -14.59 -1.09 -0.03
C VAL A 165 -14.19 0.25 -0.64
N ALA A 166 -12.94 0.69 -0.42
CA ALA A 166 -12.39 1.89 -1.04
C ALA A 166 -12.45 1.83 -2.57
N PHE A 167 -11.94 0.75 -3.17
CA PHE A 167 -12.02 0.51 -4.61
C PHE A 167 -13.46 0.58 -5.14
N ASP A 168 -14.39 -0.09 -4.46
CA ASP A 168 -15.73 -0.28 -4.96
C ASP A 168 -16.57 1.01 -4.89
N GLN A 169 -16.37 1.81 -3.83
CA GLN A 169 -17.28 2.91 -3.51
C GLN A 169 -16.76 4.30 -3.89
N TRP A 170 -15.49 4.62 -3.63
CA TRP A 170 -15.05 6.02 -3.63
C TRP A 170 -13.63 6.27 -4.18
N ALA A 171 -12.81 5.24 -4.36
CA ALA A 171 -11.41 5.36 -4.80
C ALA A 171 -11.01 4.34 -5.89
N PHE A 172 -11.87 4.14 -6.89
CA PHE A 172 -11.56 3.27 -8.04
C PHE A 172 -10.23 3.63 -8.72
N ASP A 173 -9.96 4.93 -8.89
CA ASP A 173 -8.79 5.44 -9.62
C ASP A 173 -7.45 5.15 -8.89
N TYR A 174 -7.51 4.70 -7.64
CA TYR A 174 -6.35 4.28 -6.84
C TYR A 174 -6.01 2.79 -7.01
N LEU A 175 -6.71 2.05 -7.89
CA LEU A 175 -6.50 0.62 -8.11
C LEU A 175 -5.01 0.23 -8.25
N ASN A 176 -4.24 1.00 -9.00
CA ASN A 176 -2.82 0.70 -9.24
C ASN A 176 -1.99 0.67 -7.93
N LEU A 177 -2.41 1.43 -6.91
CA LEU A 177 -1.79 1.47 -5.57
C LEU A 177 -2.39 0.43 -4.62
N MET A 178 -3.61 -0.04 -4.89
CA MET A 178 -4.29 -1.07 -4.11
C MET A 178 -3.82 -2.49 -4.44
N VAL A 179 -3.42 -2.74 -5.69
CA VAL A 179 -2.97 -4.07 -6.14
C VAL A 179 -1.73 -4.59 -5.40
N PRO A 180 -0.64 -3.81 -5.20
CA PRO A 180 0.56 -4.29 -4.53
C PRO A 180 0.33 -4.90 -3.13
N PRO A 181 -0.35 -4.25 -2.17
CA PRO A 181 -0.59 -4.88 -0.87
C PRO A 181 -1.49 -6.12 -0.98
N LEU A 182 -2.48 -6.14 -1.88
CA LEU A 182 -3.33 -7.32 -2.12
C LEU A 182 -2.51 -8.51 -2.66
N GLU A 183 -1.62 -8.27 -3.62
CA GLU A 183 -0.70 -9.30 -4.14
C GLU A 183 0.19 -9.86 -3.03
N ASN A 184 0.65 -9.01 -2.10
CA ASN A 184 1.44 -9.45 -0.95
C ASN A 184 0.64 -10.32 0.01
N PHE A 185 -0.62 -9.96 0.32
CA PHE A 185 -1.52 -10.80 1.12
C PHE A 185 -1.69 -12.20 0.53
N ILE A 186 -1.96 -12.26 -0.79
CA ILE A 186 -2.15 -13.52 -1.53
C ILE A 186 -0.84 -14.33 -1.55
N GLY A 187 0.29 -13.68 -1.82
CA GLY A 187 1.59 -14.32 -1.95
C GLY A 187 2.14 -14.88 -0.65
N LYS A 188 2.07 -14.10 0.45
CA LYS A 188 2.65 -14.51 1.73
C LYS A 188 1.78 -15.49 2.50
N SER A 189 0.46 -15.33 2.41
CA SER A 189 -0.48 -16.07 3.26
C SER A 189 -1.67 -16.61 2.46
N PRO A 190 -1.44 -17.43 1.41
CA PRO A 190 -2.49 -17.92 0.51
C PRO A 190 -3.59 -18.70 1.24
N ARG A 191 -3.25 -19.45 2.30
CA ARG A 191 -4.25 -20.19 3.09
C ARG A 191 -5.20 -19.27 3.85
N GLN A 192 -4.66 -18.20 4.45
CA GLN A 192 -5.47 -17.23 5.17
C GLN A 192 -6.31 -16.38 4.21
N PHE A 193 -5.75 -16.02 3.05
CA PHE A 193 -6.51 -15.41 1.96
C PHE A 193 -7.73 -16.27 1.55
N LEU A 194 -7.52 -17.56 1.25
CA LEU A 194 -8.61 -18.46 0.82
C LEU A 194 -9.66 -18.75 1.90
N GLN A 195 -9.30 -18.61 3.18
CA GLN A 195 -10.22 -18.78 4.32
C GLN A 195 -10.86 -17.47 4.77
N GLY A 196 -10.31 -16.34 4.33
CA GLY A 196 -10.71 -15.01 4.75
C GLY A 196 -12.07 -14.62 4.18
N THR A 197 -12.86 -13.96 5.01
CA THR A 197 -14.19 -13.46 4.64
C THR A 197 -14.34 -12.03 5.12
N ALA A 198 -15.04 -11.22 4.33
CA ALA A 198 -15.46 -9.87 4.67
C ALA A 198 -16.97 -9.83 4.84
N THR A 199 -17.44 -8.91 5.68
CA THR A 199 -18.84 -8.49 5.65
C THR A 199 -18.92 -7.24 4.80
N THR A 200 -19.62 -7.31 3.67
CA THR A 200 -19.87 -6.15 2.82
C THR A 200 -20.87 -5.19 3.48
N PRO A 201 -20.95 -3.91 3.06
CA PRO A 201 -21.84 -2.93 3.70
C PRO A 201 -23.33 -3.27 3.66
N ASP A 202 -23.75 -4.13 2.73
CA ASP A 202 -25.11 -4.71 2.64
C ASP A 202 -25.34 -5.91 3.59
N GLY A 203 -24.33 -6.29 4.37
CA GLY A 203 -24.38 -7.35 5.37
C GLY A 203 -24.10 -8.76 4.84
N ALA A 204 -23.75 -8.91 3.56
CA ALA A 204 -23.39 -10.20 3.00
C ALA A 204 -21.97 -10.63 3.44
N THR A 205 -21.77 -11.93 3.67
CA THR A 205 -20.43 -12.48 3.89
C THR A 205 -19.86 -12.93 2.55
N VAL A 206 -18.73 -12.35 2.17
CA VAL A 206 -18.07 -12.58 0.89
C VAL A 206 -16.63 -13.05 1.15
N SER A 207 -16.15 -14.06 0.41
CA SER A 207 -14.78 -14.53 0.57
C SER A 207 -13.79 -13.53 -0.03
N TYR A 208 -12.56 -13.47 0.48
CA TYR A 208 -11.55 -12.54 -0.06
C TYR A 208 -11.21 -12.83 -1.53
N ILE A 209 -11.26 -14.09 -1.97
CA ILE A 209 -11.08 -14.42 -3.39
C ILE A 209 -12.22 -13.86 -4.24
N ASP A 210 -13.48 -13.91 -3.78
CA ASP A 210 -14.59 -13.32 -4.52
C ASP A 210 -14.47 -11.79 -4.60
N LEU A 211 -13.92 -11.13 -3.56
CA LEU A 211 -13.59 -9.69 -3.62
C LEU A 211 -12.56 -9.39 -4.71
N VAL A 212 -11.49 -10.17 -4.81
CA VAL A 212 -10.47 -10.03 -5.87
C VAL A 212 -11.11 -10.20 -7.25
N PHE A 213 -11.97 -11.20 -7.43
CA PHE A 213 -12.66 -11.43 -8.69
C PHE A 213 -13.60 -10.28 -9.05
N SER A 214 -14.34 -9.76 -8.08
CA SER A 214 -15.17 -8.57 -8.26
C SER A 214 -14.34 -7.37 -8.71
N MET A 215 -13.17 -7.13 -8.08
CA MET A 215 -12.27 -6.04 -8.49
C MET A 215 -11.83 -6.19 -9.94
N VAL A 216 -11.33 -7.37 -10.33
CA VAL A 216 -10.86 -7.60 -11.70
C VAL A 216 -12.00 -7.48 -12.70
N ALA A 217 -13.14 -8.13 -12.44
CA ALA A 217 -14.32 -8.09 -13.30
C ALA A 217 -14.80 -6.66 -13.53
N LYS A 218 -14.95 -5.87 -12.45
CA LYS A 218 -15.38 -4.48 -12.52
C LYS A 218 -14.39 -3.64 -13.34
N THR A 219 -13.09 -3.73 -13.04
CA THR A 219 -12.08 -2.95 -13.76
C THR A 219 -12.04 -3.28 -15.26
N VAL A 220 -12.07 -4.56 -15.65
CA VAL A 220 -11.95 -4.89 -17.08
C VAL A 220 -13.22 -4.61 -17.86
N ALA A 221 -14.40 -4.67 -17.23
CA ALA A 221 -15.69 -4.36 -17.85
C ALA A 221 -15.93 -2.86 -18.01
N GLU A 222 -15.36 -2.04 -17.12
CA GLU A 222 -15.52 -0.60 -17.11
C GLU A 222 -14.78 0.06 -18.30
N GLU A 223 -15.50 0.86 -19.11
CA GLU A 223 -14.94 1.49 -20.31
C GLU A 223 -13.95 2.60 -19.98
N ARG A 224 -14.11 3.27 -18.82
CA ARG A 224 -13.19 4.33 -18.36
C ARG A 224 -11.84 3.82 -17.87
N SER A 225 -11.69 2.52 -17.64
CA SER A 225 -10.45 1.95 -17.14
C SER A 225 -9.31 2.13 -18.14
N SER A 226 -8.22 2.71 -17.66
CA SER A 226 -6.97 2.83 -18.38
C SER A 226 -6.32 1.46 -18.65
N GLU A 227 -5.38 1.45 -19.58
CA GLU A 227 -4.58 0.26 -19.86
C GLU A 227 -3.76 -0.19 -18.65
N SER A 228 -3.26 0.77 -17.85
CA SER A 228 -2.51 0.47 -16.63
C SER A 228 -3.40 -0.24 -15.60
N GLU A 229 -4.61 0.29 -15.37
CA GLU A 229 -5.57 -0.29 -14.43
C GLU A 229 -6.01 -1.69 -14.86
N CYS A 230 -6.33 -1.89 -16.14
CA CYS A 230 -6.67 -3.22 -16.65
C CYS A 230 -5.54 -4.22 -16.43
N ARG A 231 -4.29 -3.83 -16.72
CA ARG A 231 -3.11 -4.69 -16.54
C ARG A 231 -2.84 -5.02 -15.07
N LYS A 232 -3.00 -4.04 -14.18
CA LYS A 232 -2.80 -4.21 -12.74
C LYS A 232 -3.93 -5.04 -12.12
N ALA A 233 -5.17 -4.85 -12.54
CA ALA A 233 -6.27 -5.71 -12.10
C ALA A 233 -5.99 -7.17 -12.45
N VAL A 234 -5.69 -7.49 -13.72
CA VAL A 234 -5.50 -8.89 -14.13
C VAL A 234 -4.25 -9.54 -13.52
N SER A 235 -3.29 -8.77 -12.97
CA SER A 235 -2.16 -9.35 -12.23
C SER A 235 -2.58 -9.99 -10.90
N LEU A 236 -3.71 -9.59 -10.32
CA LEU A 236 -4.28 -10.28 -9.17
C LEU A 236 -4.64 -11.74 -9.50
N TYR A 237 -5.18 -12.02 -10.70
CA TYR A 237 -5.42 -13.41 -11.14
C TYR A 237 -4.12 -14.20 -11.26
N MET A 238 -3.06 -13.59 -11.80
CA MET A 238 -1.73 -14.23 -11.82
C MET A 238 -1.24 -14.53 -10.40
N SER A 239 -1.43 -13.59 -9.46
CA SER A 239 -1.05 -13.82 -8.05
C SER A 239 -1.83 -14.98 -7.43
N VAL A 240 -3.14 -15.06 -7.66
CA VAL A 240 -3.97 -16.18 -7.20
C VAL A 240 -3.47 -17.50 -7.80
N LEU A 241 -3.29 -17.56 -9.12
CA LEU A 241 -2.86 -18.78 -9.83
C LEU A 241 -1.46 -19.25 -9.38
N HIS A 242 -0.52 -18.34 -9.16
CA HIS A 242 0.83 -18.70 -8.75
C HIS A 242 0.94 -19.15 -7.29
N ASN A 243 0.10 -18.61 -6.40
CA ASN A 243 0.23 -18.84 -4.95
C ASN A 243 -0.82 -19.81 -4.39
N CYS A 244 -1.94 -20.04 -5.08
CA CYS A 244 -3.03 -20.90 -4.63
C CYS A 244 -3.13 -22.21 -5.43
N ARG A 245 -1.99 -22.77 -5.86
CA ARG A 245 -1.93 -23.92 -6.77
C ARG A 245 -2.73 -25.13 -6.27
N GLY A 246 -3.66 -25.63 -7.10
CA GLY A 246 -4.52 -26.78 -6.81
C GLY A 246 -5.65 -26.50 -5.81
N LEU A 247 -5.88 -25.24 -5.43
CA LEU A 247 -6.90 -24.84 -4.46
C LEU A 247 -8.03 -24.00 -5.08
N VAL A 248 -7.87 -23.59 -6.35
CA VAL A 248 -8.76 -22.64 -7.03
C VAL A 248 -9.28 -23.17 -8.37
N ASP A 249 -9.31 -24.50 -8.56
CA ASP A 249 -9.79 -25.14 -9.81
C ASP A 249 -11.20 -24.66 -10.20
N ALA A 250 -12.10 -24.51 -9.22
CA ALA A 250 -13.47 -24.05 -9.43
C ALA A 250 -13.58 -22.60 -9.93
N TYR A 251 -12.52 -21.80 -9.78
CA TYR A 251 -12.47 -20.41 -10.20
C TYR A 251 -11.89 -20.22 -11.61
N LEU A 252 -11.24 -21.25 -12.16
CA LEU A 252 -10.60 -21.17 -13.47
C LEU A 252 -11.55 -20.78 -14.62
N PRO A 253 -12.77 -21.37 -14.71
CA PRO A 253 -13.71 -21.01 -15.78
C PRO A 253 -14.08 -19.51 -15.73
N MET A 254 -14.37 -19.00 -14.53
CA MET A 254 -14.72 -17.59 -14.34
C MET A 254 -13.55 -16.64 -14.67
N MET A 255 -12.31 -17.01 -14.31
CA MET A 255 -11.13 -16.23 -14.72
C MET A 255 -11.06 -16.13 -16.25
N ASN A 256 -11.22 -17.26 -16.94
CA ASN A 256 -11.14 -17.35 -18.39
C ASN A 256 -12.23 -16.52 -19.07
N ASP A 257 -13.48 -16.64 -18.63
CA ASP A 257 -14.60 -15.84 -19.14
C ASP A 257 -14.30 -14.34 -19.08
N ILE A 258 -13.80 -13.86 -17.94
CA ILE A 258 -13.52 -12.44 -17.71
C ILE A 258 -12.38 -11.94 -18.61
N VAL A 259 -11.24 -12.67 -18.65
CA VAL A 259 -10.08 -12.20 -19.43
C VAL A 259 -10.27 -12.37 -20.92
N LEU A 260 -10.96 -13.42 -21.39
CA LEU A 260 -11.28 -13.62 -22.80
C LEU A 260 -12.32 -12.62 -23.31
N ALA A 261 -13.32 -12.27 -22.49
CA ALA A 261 -14.23 -11.17 -22.82
C ALA A 261 -13.46 -9.85 -23.01
N LYS A 262 -12.50 -9.54 -22.13
CA LYS A 262 -11.63 -8.37 -22.30
C LYS A 262 -10.76 -8.48 -23.55
N LEU A 263 -10.20 -9.65 -23.85
CA LEU A 263 -9.41 -9.88 -25.07
C LEU A 263 -10.22 -9.56 -26.33
N GLY A 264 -11.49 -9.99 -26.38
CA GLY A 264 -12.40 -9.70 -27.48
C GLY A 264 -12.63 -8.21 -27.73
N GLN A 265 -12.67 -7.40 -26.66
CA GLN A 265 -12.75 -5.94 -26.77
C GLN A 265 -11.44 -5.29 -27.25
N GLN A 266 -10.30 -5.95 -26.99
CA GLN A 266 -8.97 -5.40 -27.26
C GLN A 266 -8.42 -5.75 -28.64
N VAL A 267 -9.16 -6.48 -29.49
CA VAL A 267 -8.68 -6.95 -30.81
C VAL A 267 -8.14 -5.81 -31.68
N ASN A 268 -8.83 -4.67 -31.70
CA ASN A 268 -8.46 -3.50 -32.52
C ASN A 268 -7.82 -2.37 -31.70
N ALA A 269 -7.50 -2.59 -30.42
CA ALA A 269 -6.86 -1.57 -29.60
C ALA A 269 -5.47 -1.23 -30.15
N GLU A 270 -5.13 0.06 -30.19
CA GLU A 270 -3.82 0.54 -30.65
C GLU A 270 -2.70 0.00 -29.76
N SER A 271 -2.89 0.06 -28.45
CA SER A 271 -1.92 -0.43 -27.49
C SER A 271 -2.10 -1.94 -27.23
N PRO A 272 -1.01 -2.73 -27.22
CA PRO A 272 -1.07 -4.17 -27.02
C PRO A 272 -0.94 -4.61 -25.56
N LEU A 273 -0.67 -3.71 -24.60
CA LEU A 273 -0.21 -4.10 -23.26
C LEU A 273 -1.30 -4.81 -22.46
N THR A 274 -2.58 -4.42 -22.60
CA THR A 274 -3.70 -5.18 -22.00
C THR A 274 -3.82 -6.58 -22.62
N ARG A 275 -3.68 -6.70 -23.96
CA ARG A 275 -3.68 -8.03 -24.62
C ARG A 275 -2.57 -8.91 -24.09
N ILE A 276 -1.35 -8.35 -23.94
CA ILE A 276 -0.20 -9.07 -23.39
C ILE A 276 -0.50 -9.55 -21.97
N ALA A 277 -1.07 -8.70 -21.11
CA ALA A 277 -1.41 -9.08 -19.74
C ALA A 277 -2.47 -10.19 -19.69
N VAL A 278 -3.48 -10.16 -20.56
CA VAL A 278 -4.45 -11.25 -20.69
C VAL A 278 -3.76 -12.57 -21.08
N PHE A 279 -2.88 -12.55 -22.07
CA PHE A 279 -2.12 -13.75 -22.43
C PHE A 279 -1.22 -14.25 -21.29
N GLN A 280 -0.69 -13.36 -20.45
CA GLN A 280 0.05 -13.75 -19.25
C GLN A 280 -0.84 -14.46 -18.23
N VAL A 281 -2.10 -14.04 -18.05
CA VAL A 281 -3.08 -14.76 -17.22
C VAL A 281 -3.33 -16.16 -17.78
N LEU A 282 -3.66 -16.28 -19.07
CA LEU A 282 -3.92 -17.59 -19.71
C LEU A 282 -2.68 -18.50 -19.63
N GLY A 283 -1.48 -17.94 -19.81
CA GLY A 283 -0.22 -18.67 -19.60
C GLY A 283 -0.03 -19.12 -18.15
N SER A 284 -0.44 -18.30 -17.19
CA SER A 284 -0.42 -18.64 -15.76
C SER A 284 -1.44 -19.73 -15.42
N ALA A 285 -2.62 -19.73 -16.07
CA ALA A 285 -3.65 -20.76 -15.93
C ALA A 285 -3.18 -22.11 -16.50
N LEU A 286 -2.54 -22.10 -17.68
CA LEU A 286 -1.88 -23.27 -18.25
C LEU A 286 -0.77 -23.81 -17.33
N TYR A 287 0.03 -22.93 -16.71
CA TYR A 287 1.05 -23.35 -15.76
C TYR A 287 0.45 -23.93 -14.47
N TYR A 288 -0.66 -23.35 -14.00
CA TYR A 288 -1.39 -23.77 -12.80
C TYR A 288 -1.91 -25.21 -12.95
N ASN A 289 -2.77 -25.46 -13.95
CA ASN A 289 -3.37 -26.76 -14.23
C ASN A 289 -3.63 -26.91 -15.75
N PRO A 290 -2.67 -27.48 -16.51
CA PRO A 290 -2.76 -27.51 -17.97
C PRO A 290 -3.89 -28.41 -18.48
N GLN A 291 -4.25 -29.47 -17.76
CA GLN A 291 -5.32 -30.38 -18.19
C GLN A 291 -6.68 -29.71 -18.06
N LEU A 292 -6.92 -29.03 -16.93
CA LEU A 292 -8.16 -28.30 -16.70
C LEU A 292 -8.25 -27.11 -17.66
N GLU A 293 -7.19 -26.32 -17.78
CA GLU A 293 -7.19 -25.14 -18.67
C GLU A 293 -7.45 -25.50 -20.13
N LEU A 294 -6.84 -26.58 -20.64
CA LEU A 294 -7.12 -27.04 -22.00
C LEU A 294 -8.58 -27.49 -22.17
N ALA A 295 -9.15 -28.17 -21.18
CA ALA A 295 -10.54 -28.61 -21.22
C ALA A 295 -11.54 -27.43 -21.17
N GLU A 296 -11.20 -26.35 -20.45
CA GLU A 296 -12.02 -25.12 -20.39
C GLU A 296 -11.92 -24.27 -21.67
N LEU A 297 -10.82 -24.37 -22.42
CA LEU A 297 -10.62 -23.62 -23.67
C LEU A 297 -11.11 -24.33 -24.94
N GLU A 298 -11.48 -25.61 -24.85
CA GLU A 298 -12.05 -26.43 -25.95
C GLU A 298 -13.53 -26.13 -26.22
#